data_AF-A0A1M5ADL0-F1
#
_entry.id   AF-A0A1M5ADL0-F1
#
_cell.length_a   1.000
_cell.length_b   1.000
_cell.length_c   1.000
_cell.angle_alpha   90.00
_cell.angle_beta   90.00
_cell.angle_gamma   90.00
#
_symmetry.space_group_name_H-M   'P 1'
#
loop_
_entity.id
_entity.type
_entity.pdbx_description
1 polymer ?
#
loop_
_entity_poly.entity_id
_entity_poly.type
_entity_poly.pdbx_seq_one_letter_code
_entity_poly.pdbx_strand_id
1 'polypeptide(L)'
;MNNCLFPSEYVRIFLEGEDIPIITLSSLQKMEERLPSHFTRVHRSYIIDLHKITEVSRLRIIFDKNTYIPVGDNYKEKFTEYISELSLS
;
A
#
# COMPACT_ATOMS: atom_id res chain seq x y z
N MET A 1 23.19 -18.61 15.62
CA MET A 1 21.81 -18.12 15.42
C MET A 1 21.89 -16.60 15.37
N ASN A 2 21.89 -16.00 14.18
CA ASN A 2 21.98 -14.54 14.05
C ASN A 2 20.57 -13.98 13.88
N ASN A 3 20.05 -13.35 14.94
CA ASN A 3 18.78 -12.63 14.93
C ASN A 3 18.94 -11.37 14.07
N CYS A 4 18.51 -11.39 12.82
CA CYS A 4 18.30 -10.16 12.04
C CYS A 4 16.89 -9.64 12.34
N LEU A 5 16.77 -8.84 13.41
CA LEU A 5 15.64 -7.95 13.58
C LEU A 5 15.77 -6.86 12.52
N PHE A 6 14.85 -6.79 11.55
CA PHE A 6 14.68 -5.60 10.71
C PHE A 6 13.82 -4.61 11.52
N PRO A 7 14.40 -3.58 12.17
CA PRO A 7 13.60 -2.48 12.69
C PRO A 7 12.90 -1.77 11.52
N SER A 8 11.86 -1.00 11.83
CA SER A 8 10.92 -0.28 10.97
C SER A 8 11.54 0.78 10.01
N GLU A 9 12.79 0.60 9.60
CA GLU A 9 13.64 1.61 8.95
C GLU A 9 13.76 1.43 7.43
N TYR A 10 13.24 0.33 6.87
CA TYR A 10 13.31 0.08 5.43
C TYR A 10 11.93 0.07 4.78
N VAL A 11 11.76 0.89 3.75
CA VAL A 11 10.58 0.86 2.87
C VAL A 11 10.98 0.26 1.53
N ARG A 12 10.13 -0.63 1.02
CA ARG A 12 10.22 -1.16 -0.34
C ARG A 12 9.22 -0.44 -1.23
N ILE A 13 9.71 0.11 -2.34
CA ILE A 13 8.89 0.78 -3.35
C ILE A 13 8.86 -0.15 -4.56
N PHE A 14 7.65 -0.60 -4.89
CA PHE A 14 7.39 -1.46 -6.04
C PHE A 14 6.99 -0.56 -7.21
N LEU A 15 7.67 -0.70 -8.34
CA LEU A 15 7.40 0.05 -9.56
C LEU A 15 6.80 -0.89 -10.61
N GLU A 16 5.87 -0.37 -11.40
CA GLU A 16 5.27 -1.13 -12.48
C GLU A 16 6.31 -1.51 -13.53
N GLY A 17 6.34 -2.78 -13.92
CA GLY A 17 7.29 -3.32 -14.90
C GLY A 17 8.66 -3.70 -14.32
N GLU A 18 8.89 -3.51 -13.01
CA GLU A 18 10.14 -3.84 -12.34
C GLU A 18 9.95 -5.00 -11.36
N ASP A 19 10.74 -6.06 -11.52
CA ASP A 19 10.72 -7.22 -10.61
C ASP A 19 11.43 -6.93 -9.28
N ILE A 20 12.35 -5.97 -9.28
CA ILE A 20 13.20 -5.65 -8.13
C ILE A 20 12.72 -4.34 -7.50
N PRO A 21 12.22 -4.37 -6.25
CA PRO A 21 11.79 -3.14 -5.58
C PRO A 21 12.98 -2.27 -5.18
N ILE A 22 12.78 -0.96 -5.21
CA ILE A 22 13.73 -0.01 -4.64
C ILE A 22 13.62 -0.08 -3.11
N ILE A 23 14.76 -0.24 -2.44
CA ILE A 23 14.83 -0.27 -0.97
C ILE A 23 15.44 1.05 -0.49
N THR A 24 14.74 1.73 0.41
CA THR A 24 15.20 2.99 0.99
C THR A 24 15.17 2.95 2.52
N LEU A 25 16.09 3.68 3.15
CA LEU A 25 16.14 3.86 4.60
C LEU A 25 15.17 4.99 4.99
N SER A 26 13.91 4.63 5.21
CA SER A 26 12.82 5.56 5.54
C SER A 26 11.71 4.85 6.32
N SER A 27 10.72 5.60 6.79
CA SER A 27 9.50 5.06 7.39
C SER A 27 8.30 5.29 6.48
N LEU A 28 7.27 4.44 6.59
CA LEU A 28 6.02 4.65 5.85
C LEU A 28 5.36 5.99 6.18
N GLN A 29 5.45 6.44 7.43
CA GLN A 29 4.90 7.74 7.83
C GLN A 29 5.57 8.90 7.08
N LYS A 30 6.91 8.90 6.98
CA LYS A 30 7.64 9.91 6.20
C LYS A 30 7.33 9.83 4.71
N MET A 31 7.05 8.64 4.19
CA MET A 31 6.63 8.46 2.79
C MET A 31 5.23 9.05 2.58
N GLU A 32 4.29 8.74 3.47
CA GLU A 32 2.90 9.24 3.44
C GLU A 32 2.83 10.77 3.38
N GLU A 33 3.69 11.47 4.12
CA GLU A 33 3.77 12.95 4.13
C GLU A 33 4.30 13.55 2.81
N ARG A 34 5.02 12.76 2.00
CA ARG A 34 5.68 13.22 0.77
C ARG A 34 4.96 12.77 -0.49
N LEU A 35 4.12 11.76 -0.38
CA LEU A 35 3.43 11.19 -1.53
C LEU A 35 2.23 12.09 -1.92
N PRO A 36 1.90 12.15 -3.21
CA PRO A 36 0.69 12.83 -3.68
C PRO A 36 -0.60 12.31 -3.02
N SER A 37 -1.67 13.09 -3.08
CA SER A 37 -2.97 12.77 -2.45
C SER A 37 -3.65 11.49 -2.97
N HIS A 38 -3.30 11.02 -4.17
CA HIS A 38 -3.78 9.74 -4.70
C HIS A 38 -3.09 8.53 -4.07
N PHE A 39 -2.06 8.73 -3.24
CA PHE A 39 -1.53 7.69 -2.40
C PHE A 39 -2.27 7.64 -1.08
N THR A 40 -2.71 6.45 -0.67
CA THR A 40 -3.37 6.27 0.62
C THR A 40 -2.79 5.10 1.38
N ARG A 41 -2.74 5.24 2.70
CA ARG A 41 -2.38 4.14 3.59
C ARG A 41 -3.58 3.24 3.80
N VAL A 42 -3.39 1.96 3.50
CA VAL A 42 -4.45 0.93 3.63
C VAL A 42 -4.13 -0.11 4.71
N HIS A 43 -2.90 -0.12 5.20
CA HIS A 43 -2.47 -1.00 6.27
C HIS A 43 -1.33 -0.34 7.04
N ARG A 44 -1.02 -0.86 8.24
CA ARG A 44 0.14 -0.37 9.01
C ARG A 44 1.47 -0.48 8.24
N SER A 45 1.52 -1.40 7.26
CA SER A 45 2.70 -1.71 6.44
C SER A 45 2.57 -1.37 4.95
N TYR A 46 1.44 -0.79 4.50
CA TYR A 46 1.21 -0.55 3.08
C TYR A 46 0.59 0.81 2.80
N ILE A 47 1.21 1.51 1.83
CA ILE A 47 0.67 2.68 1.14
C ILE A 47 0.56 2.28 -0.32
N ILE A 48 -0.54 2.64 -0.96
CA ILE A 48 -0.84 2.27 -2.34
C ILE A 48 -1.16 3.51 -3.17
N ASP A 49 -0.96 3.40 -4.49
CA ASP A 49 -1.54 4.32 -5.46
C ASP A 49 -2.98 3.88 -5.76
N LEU A 50 -3.92 4.78 -5.50
CA LEU A 50 -5.34 4.55 -5.72
C LEU A 50 -5.70 4.39 -7.20
N HIS A 51 -4.96 5.03 -8.11
CA HIS A 51 -5.19 4.93 -9.56
C HIS A 51 -4.79 3.57 -10.14
N LYS A 52 -4.03 2.77 -9.38
CA LYS A 52 -3.55 1.45 -9.79
C LYS A 52 -4.41 0.30 -9.27
N ILE A 53 -5.48 0.61 -8.53
CA ILE A 53 -6.43 -0.40 -8.07
C ILE A 53 -7.22 -0.91 -9.27
N THR A 54 -7.05 -2.18 -9.61
CA THR A 54 -7.80 -2.84 -10.69
C THR A 54 -9.00 -3.60 -10.15
N GLU A 55 -8.85 -4.27 -9.00
CA GLU A 55 -9.91 -5.03 -8.37
C GLU A 55 -9.78 -4.99 -6.84
N VAL A 56 -10.94 -4.91 -6.16
CA VAL A 56 -11.05 -5.02 -4.71
C VAL A 56 -12.00 -6.16 -4.38
N SER A 57 -11.55 -7.11 -3.56
CA SER A 57 -12.36 -8.25 -3.13
C SER A 57 -12.13 -8.55 -1.65
N ARG A 58 -13.22 -8.61 -0.88
CA ARG A 58 -13.20 -8.93 0.57
C ARG A 58 -12.16 -8.11 1.36
N LEU A 59 -12.10 -6.79 1.12
CA LEU A 59 -11.12 -5.88 1.76
C LEU A 59 -9.65 -6.24 1.48
N ARG A 60 -9.42 -6.83 0.31
CA ARG A 60 -8.09 -7.03 -0.26
C ARG A 60 -8.03 -6.36 -1.62
N ILE A 61 -6.91 -5.73 -1.88
CA ILE A 61 -6.62 -5.02 -3.12
C ILE A 61 -5.76 -5.96 -3.95
N ILE A 62 -6.22 -6.23 -5.16
CA ILE A 62 -5.57 -7.13 -6.10
C ILE A 62 -4.85 -6.25 -7.10
N PHE A 63 -3.51 -6.25 -7.07
CA PHE A 63 -2.70 -5.51 -8.04
C PHE A 63 -2.39 -6.36 -9.27
N ASP A 64 -2.08 -7.64 -9.03
CA ASP A 64 -1.82 -8.64 -10.05
C ASP A 64 -2.25 -10.03 -9.55
N LYS A 65 -1.97 -11.08 -10.33
CA LYS A 65 -2.37 -12.47 -10.00
C LYS A 65 -1.81 -13.01 -8.69
N ASN A 66 -0.69 -12.46 -8.21
CA ASN A 66 0.05 -12.96 -7.06
C ASN A 66 0.17 -11.91 -5.93
N THR A 67 -0.14 -10.64 -6.21
CA THR A 67 0.02 -9.53 -5.25
C THR A 67 -1.32 -9.11 -4.65
N TYR A 68 -1.49 -9.44 -3.37
CA TYR A 68 -2.67 -9.13 -2.59
C TYR A 68 -2.30 -8.25 -1.40
N ILE A 69 -2.87 -7.05 -1.32
CA ILE A 69 -2.65 -6.12 -0.20
C ILE A 69 -3.87 -6.13 0.72
N PRO A 70 -3.73 -6.53 2.00
CA PRO A 70 -4.82 -6.50 2.95
C PRO A 70 -5.11 -5.07 3.41
N VAL A 71 -6.40 -4.74 3.58
CA VAL A 71 -6.81 -3.50 4.22
C VAL A 71 -6.98 -3.74 5.72
N GLY A 72 -6.18 -3.03 6.53
CA GLY A 72 -6.22 -3.12 7.98
C GLY A 72 -7.46 -2.45 8.56
N ASP A 73 -7.96 -2.94 9.70
CA ASP A 73 -9.21 -2.47 10.30
C ASP A 73 -9.29 -0.95 10.46
N ASN A 74 -8.22 -0.33 10.96
CA ASN A 74 -8.13 1.11 11.17
C ASN A 74 -8.18 1.94 9.87
N TYR A 75 -8.06 1.30 8.70
CA TYR A 75 -8.05 1.96 7.39
C TYR A 75 -9.28 1.61 6.56
N LYS A 76 -10.15 0.69 7.02
CA LYS A 76 -11.28 0.18 6.26
C LYS A 76 -12.30 1.23 5.89
N GLU A 77 -12.66 2.10 6.83
CA GLU A 77 -13.69 3.12 6.64
C GLU A 77 -13.31 4.08 5.51
N LYS A 78 -12.17 4.78 5.66
CA LYS A 78 -11.61 5.67 4.65
C LYS A 78 -11.41 4.99 3.30
N PHE A 79 -10.94 3.74 3.29
CA PHE A 79 -10.75 3.00 2.04
C PHE A 79 -12.09 2.67 1.36
N THR A 80 -13.12 2.31 2.13
CA THR A 80 -14.45 1.97 1.59
C THR A 80 -15.13 3.21 1.02
N GLU A 81 -15.01 4.37 1.68
CA GLU A 81 -15.48 5.65 1.16
C GLU A 81 -14.88 5.93 -0.23
N TYR A 82 -13.55 5.82 -0.37
CA TYR A 82 -12.87 6.03 -1.65
C TYR A 82 -13.38 5.09 -2.76
N ILE A 83 -13.53 3.79 -2.46
CA ILE A 83 -14.02 2.82 -3.45
C ILE A 83 -15.46 3.11 -3.85
N SER A 84 -16.29 3.55 -2.89
CA SER A 84 -17.68 3.94 -3.18
C SER A 84 -17.73 5.13 -4.15
N GLU A 85 -16.90 6.15 -3.96
CA GLU A 85 -16.79 7.30 -4.86
C GLU A 85 -16.33 6.88 -6.27
N LEU A 86 -15.33 6.00 -6.36
CA LEU A 86 -14.83 5.49 -7.64
C LEU A 86 -15.89 4.67 -8.41
N SER A 87 -16.73 3.92 -7.70
CA SER A 87 -17.80 3.12 -8.34
C SER A 87 -18.98 3.96 -8.85
N LEU A 88 -19.08 5.22 -8.42
CA LEU A 88 -20.12 6.17 -8.79
C LEU A 88 -19.70 7.10 -9.94
N SER A 89 -18.44 7.03 -10.38
CA SER A 89 -17.87 7.78 -11.51
C SER A 89 -17.68 6.90 -12.74
#